data_AF-A0A7J4MAM3-F1
#
_entry.id   AF-A0A7J4MAM3-F1
#
_cell.length_a   1.000
_cell.length_b   1.000
_cell.length_c   1.000
_cell.angle_alpha   90.00
_cell.angle_beta   90.00
_cell.angle_gamma   90.00
#
_symmetry.space_group_name_H-M   'P 1'
#
loop_
_entity.id
_entity.type
_entity.pdbx_description
1 polymer ?
#
loop_
_entity_poly.entity_id
_entity_poly.type
_entity_poly.pdbx_seq_one_letter_code
_entity_poly.pdbx_strand_id
1 'polypeptide(L)'
;MGEVVMTYKVNPHTEVEDVDPEMIADTIRGFADDVYDVQAVEIKPLAFGLRFVQVHVKMNDGPGLPDVFEGRMSEIHGVGEIEVISMGLI
;
A
#
# COMPACT_ATOMS: atom_id res chain seq x y z
N MET A 1 -21.32 -8.22 7.82
CA MET A 1 -20.18 -8.08 6.91
C MET A 1 -18.96 -8.16 7.80
N GLY A 2 -18.01 -9.05 7.50
CA GLY A 2 -16.76 -9.11 8.26
C GLY A 2 -15.88 -7.92 7.91
N GLU A 3 -14.90 -7.63 8.76
CA GLU A 3 -13.84 -6.69 8.43
C GLU A 3 -12.59 -7.50 8.03
N VAL A 4 -11.82 -6.98 7.09
CA VAL A 4 -10.55 -7.55 6.67
C VAL A 4 -9.43 -6.57 6.94
N VAL A 5 -8.29 -7.10 7.37
CA VAL A 5 -7.03 -6.36 7.46
C VAL A 5 -6.09 -6.92 6.41
N MET A 6 -5.51 -6.02 5.63
CA MET A 6 -4.54 -6.33 4.59
C MET A 6 -3.22 -5.64 4.87
N THR A 7 -2.14 -6.37 4.61
CA THR A 7 -0.78 -5.84 4.63
C THR A 7 -0.23 -5.88 3.22
N TYR A 8 0.13 -4.72 2.69
CA TYR A 8 0.76 -4.59 1.38
C TYR A 8 2.22 -4.21 1.50
N LYS A 9 3.02 -4.70 0.55
CA LYS A 9 4.37 -4.22 0.26
C LYS A 9 4.35 -3.55 -1.11
N VAL A 10 4.62 -2.25 -1.12
CA VAL A 10 4.65 -1.41 -2.33
C VAL A 10 6.11 -1.12 -2.65
N ASN A 11 6.59 -1.69 -3.75
CA ASN A 11 7.96 -1.51 -4.23
C ASN A 11 8.02 -0.31 -5.19
N PRO A 12 8.97 0.63 -4.97
CA PRO A 12 9.33 1.64 -5.96
C PRO A 12 9.75 1.01 -7.30
N HIS A 13 9.42 1.67 -8.40
CA HIS A 13 9.82 1.27 -9.75
C HIS A 13 11.33 1.50 -9.93
N THR A 14 12.10 0.43 -10.11
CA THR A 14 13.57 0.49 -10.12
C THR A 14 14.17 1.18 -11.34
N GLU A 15 13.41 1.27 -12.44
CA GLU A 15 13.84 1.92 -13.68
C GLU A 15 13.47 3.42 -13.75
N VAL A 16 12.68 3.91 -12.80
CA VAL A 16 12.33 5.34 -12.73
C VAL A 16 13.35 6.03 -11.83
N GLU A 17 14.01 7.06 -12.35
CA GLU A 17 14.92 7.87 -11.56
C GLU A 17 14.16 8.73 -10.54
N ASP A 18 14.82 9.06 -9.43
CA ASP A 18 14.28 9.96 -8.39
C ASP A 18 12.94 9.53 -7.77
N VAL A 19 12.63 8.22 -7.73
CA VAL A 19 11.48 7.74 -6.96
C VAL A 19 11.74 7.92 -5.48
N ASP A 20 10.89 8.73 -4.83
CA ASP A 20 10.92 8.95 -3.39
C ASP A 20 9.87 8.07 -2.68
N PRO A 21 10.30 7.05 -1.89
CA PRO A 21 9.39 6.24 -1.09
C PRO A 21 8.57 7.04 -0.08
N GLU A 22 9.04 8.21 0.37
CA GLU A 22 8.28 9.07 1.29
C GLU A 22 7.08 9.71 0.59
N MET A 23 7.25 10.18 -0.66
CA MET A 23 6.14 10.68 -1.46
C MET A 23 5.07 9.62 -1.72
N ILE A 24 5.48 8.38 -1.97
CA ILE A 24 4.56 7.24 -2.10
C ILE A 24 3.83 7.02 -0.78
N ALA A 25 4.56 6.97 0.34
CA ALA A 25 3.98 6.77 1.66
C ALA A 25 2.98 7.87 2.04
N ASP A 26 3.32 9.14 1.83
CA ASP A 26 2.44 10.29 2.09
C ASP A 26 1.18 10.26 1.23
N THR A 27 1.31 9.88 -0.04
CA THR A 27 0.14 9.74 -0.94
C THR A 27 -0.81 8.65 -0.42
N ILE A 28 -0.27 7.50 -0.01
CA ILE A 28 -1.07 6.38 0.51
C ILE A 28 -1.74 6.74 1.85
N ARG A 29 -1.05 7.49 2.73
CA ARG A 29 -1.66 8.00 3.98
C ARG A 29 -2.90 8.85 3.69
N GLY A 30 -2.89 9.58 2.57
CA GLY A 30 -4.02 10.38 2.10
C GLY A 30 -5.21 9.57 1.55
N PHE A 31 -5.09 8.25 1.38
CA PHE A 31 -6.20 7.40 0.91
C PHE A 31 -7.19 7.04 2.02
N ALA A 32 -6.90 7.38 3.28
CA ALA A 32 -7.79 7.10 4.40
C ALA A 32 -9.15 7.80 4.22
N ASP A 33 -10.22 7.03 4.25
CA ASP A 33 -11.60 7.49 4.13
C ASP A 33 -12.57 6.56 4.90
N ASP A 34 -13.88 6.74 4.72
CA ASP A 34 -14.89 5.90 5.39
C ASP A 34 -14.89 4.42 4.92
N VAL A 35 -14.19 4.12 3.81
CA VAL A 35 -14.08 2.78 3.21
C VAL A 35 -12.75 2.11 3.57
N TYR A 36 -11.67 2.88 3.54
CA TYR A 36 -10.31 2.42 3.78
C TYR A 36 -9.74 3.04 5.05
N ASP A 37 -9.67 2.24 6.09
CA ASP A 37 -9.04 2.61 7.36
C ASP A 37 -7.53 2.29 7.28
N VAL A 38 -6.73 3.26 6.79
CA VAL A 38 -5.28 3.14 6.67
C VAL A 38 -4.63 3.30 8.04
N GLN A 39 -4.28 2.16 8.65
CA GLN A 39 -3.80 2.07 10.03
C GLN A 39 -2.33 2.44 10.18
N ALA A 40 -1.50 2.06 9.20
CA ALA A 40 -0.07 2.34 9.24
C ALA A 40 0.54 2.35 7.83
N VAL A 41 1.47 3.29 7.61
CA VAL A 41 2.29 3.37 6.40
C VAL A 41 3.74 3.60 6.82
N GLU A 42 4.56 2.57 6.64
CA GLU A 42 5.94 2.51 7.13
C GLU A 42 6.92 2.30 5.96
N ILE A 43 8.03 3.04 5.96
CA ILE A 43 9.12 2.78 5.01
C ILE A 43 10.09 1.79 5.64
N LYS A 44 10.35 0.68 4.96
CA LYS A 44 11.23 -0.39 5.45
C LYS A 44 12.40 -0.63 4.50
N PRO A 45 13.58 -0.95 5.02
CA PRO A 45 14.71 -1.36 4.18
C PRO A 45 14.42 -2.72 3.54
N LEU A 46 14.83 -2.87 2.27
CA LEU A 46 14.80 -4.15 1.57
C LEU A 46 16.21 -4.76 1.53
N ALA A 47 17.08 -4.24 0.68
CA ALA A 47 18.49 -4.58 0.53
C ALA A 47 19.20 -3.54 -0.35
N PHE A 48 20.53 -3.48 -0.31
CA PHE A 48 21.33 -2.60 -1.19
C PHE A 48 20.91 -1.12 -1.19
N GLY A 49 20.46 -0.61 -0.04
CA GLY A 49 19.96 0.76 0.09
C GLY A 49 18.55 0.99 -0.45
N LEU A 50 17.94 -0.01 -1.07
CA LEU A 50 16.54 0.02 -1.50
C LEU A 50 15.60 -0.05 -0.30
N ARG A 51 14.45 0.61 -0.47
CA ARG A 51 13.39 0.70 0.53
C ARG A 51 12.05 0.41 -0.14
N PHE A 52 11.09 -0.07 0.63
CA PHE A 52 9.71 -0.27 0.20
C PHE A 52 8.76 0.37 1.20
N VAL A 53 7.51 0.59 0.79
CA VAL A 53 6.45 1.09 1.65
C VAL A 53 5.59 -0.09 2.09
N GLN A 54 5.48 -0.32 3.40
CA GLN A 54 4.55 -1.28 3.97
C GLN A 54 3.27 -0.55 4.39
N VAL A 55 2.12 -1.05 3.94
CA VAL A 55 0.81 -0.46 4.22
C VAL A 55 -0.02 -1.47 4.99
N HIS A 56 -0.62 -1.04 6.10
CA HIS A 56 -1.67 -1.77 6.79
C HIS A 56 -2.98 -1.03 6.62
N VAL A 57 -3.97 -1.69 6.02
CA VAL A 57 -5.30 -1.12 5.79
C VAL A 57 -6.36 -2.09 6.26
N LYS A 58 -7.40 -1.53 6.87
CA LYS A 58 -8.60 -2.23 7.27
C LYS A 58 -9.76 -1.76 6.41
N MET A 59 -10.62 -2.67 5.99
CA MET A 59 -11.81 -2.36 5.19
C MET A 59 -12.89 -3.42 5.41
N ASN A 60 -14.11 -3.14 4.94
CA ASN A 60 -15.16 -4.16 4.91
C ASN A 60 -14.79 -5.30 3.94
N ASP A 61 -15.26 -6.52 4.21
CA ASP A 61 -15.19 -7.66 3.30
C ASP A 61 -16.23 -7.54 2.16
N GLY A 62 -16.22 -6.38 1.49
CA GLY A 62 -17.03 -6.09 0.31
C GLY A 62 -16.30 -6.51 -0.97
N PRO A 63 -17.03 -6.96 -2.00
CA PRO A 63 -16.40 -7.42 -3.24
C PRO A 63 -15.64 -6.28 -3.93
N GLY A 64 -14.36 -6.53 -4.26
CA GLY A 64 -13.53 -5.66 -5.08
C GLY A 64 -12.90 -4.46 -4.37
N LEU A 65 -13.09 -4.29 -3.05
CA LEU A 65 -12.42 -3.21 -2.30
C LEU A 65 -10.89 -3.33 -2.31
N PRO A 66 -10.29 -4.53 -2.13
CA PRO A 66 -8.84 -4.70 -2.26
C PRO A 66 -8.32 -4.28 -3.64
N ASP A 67 -8.98 -4.73 -4.72
CA ASP A 67 -8.60 -4.44 -6.10
C ASP A 67 -8.61 -2.93 -6.38
N VAL A 68 -9.61 -2.21 -5.87
CA VAL A 68 -9.71 -0.74 -6.02
C VAL A 68 -8.58 -0.04 -5.26
N PHE A 69 -8.26 -0.49 -4.05
CA PHE A 69 -7.17 0.08 -3.26
C PHE A 69 -5.80 -0.15 -3.91
N GLU A 70 -5.57 -1.37 -4.41
CA GLU A 70 -4.38 -1.75 -5.19
C GLU A 70 -4.27 -0.92 -6.47
N GLY A 71 -5.38 -0.71 -7.18
CA GLY A 71 -5.45 0.17 -8.34
C GLY A 71 -5.00 1.59 -8.01
N ARG A 72 -5.55 2.21 -6.96
CA ARG A 72 -5.15 3.56 -6.50
C ARG A 72 -3.66 3.64 -6.16
N MET A 73 -3.12 2.63 -5.49
CA MET A 73 -1.69 2.56 -5.17
C MET A 73 -0.83 2.43 -6.44
N SER A 74 -1.26 1.65 -7.43
CA SER A 74 -0.51 1.45 -8.68
C SER A 74 -0.46 2.71 -9.57
N GLU A 75 -1.42 3.62 -9.42
CA GLU A 75 -1.46 4.89 -10.15
C GLU A 75 -0.47 5.94 -9.60
N ILE A 76 0.09 5.72 -8.41
CA ILE A 76 1.08 6.63 -7.82
C ILE A 76 2.36 6.58 -8.65
N HIS A 77 2.83 7.75 -9.10
CA HIS A 77 4.08 7.86 -9.84
C HIS A 77 5.25 7.23 -9.07
N GLY A 78 5.97 6.32 -9.74
CA GLY A 78 7.10 5.62 -9.16
C GLY A 78 6.74 4.36 -8.39
N VAL A 79 5.47 3.97 -8.28
CA VAL A 79 5.11 2.61 -7.83
C VAL A 79 5.39 1.61 -8.96
N GLY A 80 6.02 0.49 -8.62
CA GLY A 80 6.34 -0.60 -9.54
C GLY A 80 5.49 -1.84 -9.28
N GLU A 81 5.74 -2.52 -8.17
CA GLU A 81 5.07 -3.78 -7.82
C GLU A 81 4.37 -3.66 -6.46
N ILE A 82 3.17 -4.21 -6.36
CA ILE A 82 2.40 -4.32 -5.12
C ILE A 82 2.24 -5.80 -4.79
N GLU A 83 2.71 -6.19 -3.61
CA GLU A 83 2.62 -7.55 -3.09
C GLU A 83 1.70 -7.59 -1.87
N VAL A 84 0.81 -8.58 -1.82
CA VAL A 84 0.01 -8.88 -0.61
C VAL A 84 0.87 -9.74 0.32
N ILE A 85 1.18 -9.21 1.50
CA ILE A 85 1.96 -9.91 2.54
C ILE A 85 1.05 -10.76 3.43
N SER A 86 -0.12 -10.23 3.79
CA SER A 86 -1.08 -10.95 4.63
C SER A 86 -2.50 -10.42 4.43
N MET A 87 -3.47 -11.32 4.60
CA MET A 87 -4.89 -11.00 4.68
C MET A 87 -5.49 -11.74 5.86
N GLY A 88 -6.24 -11.04 6.71
CA GLY A 88 -6.89 -11.61 7.88
C GLY A 88 -8.31 -11.07 8.06
N LEU A 89 -9.24 -11.96 8.37
CA LEU A 89 -10.58 -11.58 8.84
C LEU A 89 -10.50 -11.22 10.34
N ILE A 90 -11.18 -10.16 10.73
CA ILE A 90 -11.25 -9.65 12.10
C ILE A 90 -12.69 -9.54 12.61
#